data_AF-A0A833VIX8-F1
#
_entry.id   AF-A0A833VIX8-F1
#
_cell.length_a   1.000
_cell.length_b   1.000
_cell.length_c   1.000
_cell.angle_alpha   90.00
_cell.angle_beta   90.00
_cell.angle_gamma   90.00
#
_symmetry.space_group_name_H-M   'P 1'
#
loop_
_entity.id
_entity.type
_entity.pdbx_description
1 polymer ?
#
loop_
_entity_poly.entity_id
_entity_poly.type
_entity_poly.pdbx_seq_one_letter_code
_entity_poly.pdbx_strand_id
1 'polypeptide(L)'
;MHRKSHQCGLLLNHLGFLLGFVILIGDPNVAIASIHDYTKGVFVPLSNSFFFHGGSEGHYASSDRHSFIRFESVTFKRTKESTALYHDKQQKTGLVEAIIVESQDRDKIGGAYFNSDQICCTAELHVKKYCKVGEVIINPRSDNSEWPKRIQTFFDGKNEETSMVNQTVYINRTGMYYVYFMFCDPDLDSHGMTTISGRTVWQNQQGFFQYIYSTCLEFLYALVQVRY
;
A
#
# COMPACT_ATOMS: atom_id res chain seq x y z
N MET A 1 60.68 27.56 -22.18
CA MET A 1 59.57 27.13 -21.29
C MET A 1 58.25 27.33 -22.03
N HIS A 2 57.78 26.36 -22.83
CA HIS A 2 56.56 26.53 -23.64
C HIS A 2 55.82 25.20 -23.86
N ARG A 3 55.57 24.45 -22.78
CA ARG A 3 54.91 23.13 -22.87
C ARG A 3 54.16 22.75 -21.59
N LYS A 4 53.22 23.59 -21.13
CA LYS A 4 52.24 23.22 -20.08
C LYS A 4 50.81 23.77 -20.27
N SER A 5 50.56 24.64 -21.26
CA SER A 5 49.23 25.28 -21.44
C SER A 5 48.21 24.44 -22.25
N HIS A 6 48.67 23.58 -23.18
CA HIS A 6 47.76 22.86 -24.09
C HIS A 6 47.14 21.56 -23.55
N GLN A 7 47.47 21.13 -22.32
CA GLN A 7 46.90 19.90 -21.73
C GLN A 7 45.71 20.14 -20.79
N CYS A 8 45.45 21.38 -20.35
CA CYS A 8 44.34 21.68 -19.44
C CYS A 8 43.00 21.88 -20.19
N GLY A 9 43.03 22.41 -21.42
CA GLY A 9 41.83 22.68 -22.23
C GLY A 9 41.14 21.44 -22.82
N LEU A 10 41.88 20.37 -23.11
CA LEU A 10 41.29 19.13 -23.64
C LEU A 10 40.58 18.29 -22.58
N LEU A 11 41.04 18.33 -21.31
CA LEU A 11 40.41 17.61 -20.21
C LEU A 11 39.06 18.23 -19.79
N LEU A 12 38.93 19.57 -19.84
CA LEU A 12 37.66 20.26 -19.55
C LEU A 12 36.59 20.02 -20.62
N ASN A 13 36.95 19.97 -21.90
CA ASN A 13 36.00 19.75 -22.99
C ASN A 13 35.49 18.30 -23.02
N HIS A 14 36.32 17.31 -22.68
CA HIS A 14 35.86 15.91 -22.55
C HIS A 14 34.99 15.68 -21.31
N LEU A 15 35.27 16.36 -20.18
CA LEU A 15 34.38 16.32 -19.01
C LEU A 15 33.03 16.99 -19.28
N GLY A 16 33.03 18.15 -19.97
CA GLY A 16 31.79 18.85 -20.34
C GLY A 16 30.93 18.07 -21.32
N PHE A 17 31.56 17.36 -22.27
CA PHE A 17 30.85 16.50 -23.22
C PHE A 17 30.29 15.22 -22.55
N LEU A 18 31.04 14.64 -21.59
CA LEU A 18 30.57 13.49 -20.80
C LEU A 18 29.44 13.88 -19.82
N LEU A 19 29.53 15.04 -19.15
CA LEU A 19 28.42 15.53 -18.31
C LEU A 19 27.18 15.89 -19.13
N GLY A 20 27.33 16.47 -20.32
CA GLY A 20 26.22 16.76 -21.24
C GLY A 20 25.53 15.50 -21.75
N PHE A 21 26.28 14.42 -22.00
CA PHE A 21 25.72 13.14 -22.45
C PHE A 21 24.98 12.40 -21.34
N VAL A 22 25.44 12.48 -20.08
CA VAL A 22 24.76 11.84 -18.93
C VAL A 22 23.40 12.49 -18.63
N ILE A 23 23.23 13.79 -18.91
CA ILE A 23 21.97 14.51 -18.69
C ILE A 23 20.93 14.20 -19.80
N LEU A 24 21.36 13.79 -21.00
CA LEU A 24 20.48 13.50 -22.14
C LEU A 24 20.00 12.04 -22.24
N ILE A 25 20.50 11.13 -21.40
CA ILE A 25 20.11 9.70 -21.40
C ILE A 25 18.98 9.41 -20.37
N GLY A 26 18.60 10.39 -19.55
CA GLY A 26 17.43 10.26 -18.68
C GLY A 26 16.14 10.25 -19.51
N ASP A 27 15.54 9.08 -19.71
CA ASP A 27 14.19 8.99 -20.25
C ASP A 27 13.24 9.81 -19.35
N PRO A 28 12.57 10.87 -19.86
CA PRO A 28 11.69 11.71 -19.06
C PRO A 28 10.46 10.95 -18.53
N ASN A 29 10.26 9.69 -18.95
CA ASN A 29 9.13 8.85 -18.58
C ASN A 29 9.49 7.71 -17.60
N VAL A 30 10.56 7.83 -16.80
CA VAL A 30 10.77 6.88 -15.70
C VAL A 30 9.63 7.05 -14.69
N ALA A 31 8.58 6.24 -14.85
CA ALA A 31 7.53 6.07 -13.87
C ALA A 31 8.15 5.40 -12.64
N ILE A 32 8.39 6.18 -11.59
CA ILE A 32 8.90 5.68 -10.33
C ILE A 32 7.72 5.08 -9.56
N ALA A 33 7.79 3.78 -9.30
CA ALA A 33 6.87 3.08 -8.42
C ALA A 33 7.58 2.66 -7.13
N SER A 34 6.92 2.87 -6.00
CA SER A 34 7.31 2.29 -4.71
C SER A 34 6.81 0.84 -4.64
N ILE A 35 7.65 -0.07 -4.14
CA ILE A 35 7.31 -1.49 -4.01
C ILE A 35 7.36 -1.86 -2.53
N HIS A 36 6.23 -2.34 -2.01
CA HIS A 36 6.15 -2.93 -0.68
C HIS A 36 6.09 -4.45 -0.83
N ASP A 37 7.20 -5.10 -0.49
CA ASP A 37 7.35 -6.56 -0.61
C ASP A 37 7.02 -7.27 0.71
N TYR A 38 6.34 -8.40 0.62
CA TYR A 38 5.91 -9.21 1.76
C TYR A 38 6.58 -10.58 1.64
N THR A 39 7.46 -10.88 2.59
CA THR A 39 8.14 -12.18 2.66
C THR A 39 7.74 -12.87 3.96
N LYS A 40 6.71 -13.73 3.87
CA LYS A 40 6.14 -14.44 5.03
C LYS A 40 5.83 -13.49 6.19
N GLY A 41 5.27 -12.32 5.86
CA GLY A 41 4.82 -11.34 6.83
C GLY A 41 3.74 -11.93 7.72
N VAL A 42 3.71 -11.52 8.99
CA VAL A 42 2.92 -12.20 10.03
C VAL A 42 1.83 -11.27 10.50
N PHE A 43 0.59 -11.76 10.55
CA PHE A 43 -0.51 -11.02 11.12
C PHE A 43 -0.37 -10.95 12.65
N VAL A 44 -0.68 -9.79 13.21
CA VAL A 44 -0.65 -9.55 14.65
C VAL A 44 -2.06 -9.26 15.17
N PRO A 45 -2.40 -9.69 16.40
CA PRO A 45 -3.70 -9.39 16.97
C PRO A 45 -3.86 -7.88 17.18
N LEU A 46 -5.03 -7.35 16.80
CA LEU A 46 -5.44 -5.97 16.99
C LEU A 46 -6.93 -5.93 17.36
N SER A 47 -7.23 -5.59 18.61
CA SER A 47 -8.61 -5.64 19.15
C SER A 47 -9.21 -7.04 18.93
N ASN A 48 -10.40 -7.15 18.33
CA ASN A 48 -11.05 -8.41 17.95
C ASN A 48 -10.73 -8.86 16.51
N SER A 49 -9.56 -8.49 15.98
CA SER A 49 -9.11 -8.79 14.62
C SER A 49 -7.64 -9.20 14.58
N PHE A 50 -7.20 -9.64 13.41
CA PHE A 50 -5.79 -9.83 13.08
C PHE A 50 -5.40 -8.88 11.95
N PHE A 51 -4.22 -8.27 12.05
CA PHE A 51 -3.82 -7.13 11.26
C PHE A 51 -2.40 -7.28 10.69
N PHE A 52 -2.21 -6.84 9.45
CA PHE A 52 -0.91 -6.66 8.82
C PHE A 52 -0.86 -5.33 8.05
N HIS A 53 0.19 -4.55 8.28
CA HIS A 53 0.41 -3.28 7.58
C HIS A 53 1.06 -3.52 6.20
N GLY A 54 0.29 -3.35 5.12
CA GLY A 54 0.71 -3.59 3.76
C GLY A 54 1.54 -2.46 3.11
N GLY A 55 1.54 -1.26 3.67
CA GLY A 55 2.29 -0.13 3.12
C GLY A 55 1.52 1.18 3.22
N SER A 56 2.24 2.28 3.03
CA SER A 56 1.68 3.62 3.05
C SER A 56 2.44 4.57 2.13
N GLU A 57 1.74 5.27 1.26
CA GLU A 57 2.36 6.24 0.34
C GLU A 57 1.44 7.44 0.07
N GLY A 58 2.08 8.54 -0.30
CA GLY A 58 1.39 9.71 -0.83
C GLY A 58 1.09 9.54 -2.32
N HIS A 59 -0.17 9.60 -2.69
CA HIS A 59 -0.60 9.64 -4.08
C HIS A 59 -0.99 11.06 -4.47
N TYR A 60 -0.52 11.48 -5.64
CA TYR A 60 -1.05 12.64 -6.33
C TYR A 60 -2.08 12.17 -7.36
N ALA A 61 -3.28 12.74 -7.31
CA ALA A 61 -4.31 12.45 -8.29
C ALA A 61 -4.02 13.14 -9.61
N SER A 62 -4.18 12.38 -10.69
CA SER A 62 -4.13 12.89 -12.05
C SER A 62 -5.38 12.46 -12.80
N SER A 63 -5.83 13.29 -13.73
CA SER A 63 -6.96 13.00 -14.60
C SER A 63 -6.76 11.72 -15.43
N ASP A 64 -5.51 11.31 -15.65
CA ASP A 64 -5.15 10.34 -16.68
C ASP A 64 -4.83 8.94 -16.11
N ARG A 65 -5.30 8.62 -14.89
CA ARG A 65 -5.17 7.28 -14.24
C ARG A 65 -3.72 6.77 -14.09
N HIS A 66 -2.75 7.65 -13.95
CA HIS A 66 -1.35 7.24 -13.76
C HIS A 66 -0.98 6.95 -12.31
N SER A 67 -1.88 7.25 -11.37
CA SER A 67 -1.69 7.01 -9.94
C SER A 67 -2.47 5.75 -9.55
N PHE A 68 -1.78 4.74 -9.02
CA PHE A 68 -2.43 3.47 -8.68
C PHE A 68 -1.71 2.69 -7.58
N ILE A 69 -2.46 1.78 -6.97
CA ILE A 69 -1.95 0.70 -6.11
C ILE A 69 -2.27 -0.62 -6.80
N ARG A 70 -1.27 -1.43 -7.06
CA ARG A 70 -1.41 -2.71 -7.76
C ARG A 70 -0.97 -3.86 -6.88
N PHE A 71 -1.86 -4.82 -6.70
CA PHE A 71 -1.60 -6.04 -5.94
C PHE A 71 -1.05 -7.10 -6.88
N GLU A 72 0.13 -7.63 -6.56
CA GLU A 72 0.80 -8.64 -7.37
C GLU A 72 1.15 -9.87 -6.52
N SER A 73 0.59 -11.01 -6.91
CA SER A 73 0.90 -12.33 -6.35
C SER A 73 0.78 -12.36 -4.82
N VAL A 74 -0.21 -11.63 -4.29
CA VAL A 74 -0.47 -11.60 -2.84
C VAL A 74 -1.16 -12.91 -2.45
N THR A 75 -0.50 -13.67 -1.59
CA THR A 75 -0.94 -14.97 -1.12
C THR A 75 -0.97 -14.98 0.40
N PHE A 76 -2.02 -15.58 0.95
CA PHE A 76 -2.19 -15.79 2.37
C PHE A 76 -2.03 -17.28 2.66
N LYS A 77 -1.34 -17.59 3.76
CA LYS A 77 -1.12 -18.96 4.22
C LYS A 77 -1.59 -19.10 5.66
N ARG A 78 -2.57 -19.97 5.88
CA ARG A 78 -3.07 -20.34 7.22
C ARG A 78 -2.36 -21.59 7.74
N THR A 79 -2.53 -21.88 9.03
CA THR A 79 -1.91 -23.03 9.68
C THR A 79 -2.59 -24.34 9.30
N LYS A 80 -1.87 -25.47 9.44
CA LYS A 80 -2.45 -26.81 9.29
C LYS A 80 -3.51 -27.11 10.35
N GLU A 81 -3.42 -26.47 11.51
CA GLU A 81 -4.39 -26.61 12.59
C GLU A 81 -5.71 -25.96 12.20
N SER A 82 -5.66 -24.78 11.59
CA SER A 82 -6.82 -24.12 10.98
C SER A 82 -7.48 -24.99 9.90
N THR A 83 -6.70 -25.61 9.00
CA THR A 83 -7.29 -26.45 7.93
C THR A 83 -7.97 -27.73 8.44
N ALA A 84 -7.55 -28.24 9.61
CA ALA A 84 -8.12 -29.45 10.20
C ALA A 84 -9.58 -29.27 10.67
N LEU A 85 -10.03 -28.03 10.88
CA LEU A 85 -11.40 -27.70 11.28
C LEU A 85 -12.42 -27.85 10.13
N TYR A 86 -11.95 -27.91 8.89
CA TYR A 86 -12.79 -27.82 7.68
C TYR A 86 -12.82 -29.12 6.88
N HIS A 87 -13.81 -29.25 5.99
CA HIS A 87 -13.92 -30.37 5.03
C HIS A 87 -13.56 -29.95 3.60
N ASP A 88 -13.06 -30.88 2.78
CA ASP A 88 -12.48 -30.57 1.46
C ASP A 88 -13.44 -29.85 0.49
N LYS A 89 -14.76 -30.08 0.62
CA LYS A 89 -15.79 -29.47 -0.25
C LYS A 89 -16.39 -28.17 0.29
N GLN A 90 -16.01 -27.76 1.50
CA GLN A 90 -16.53 -26.54 2.10
C GLN A 90 -15.97 -25.32 1.38
N GLN A 91 -16.80 -24.34 1.06
CA GLN A 91 -16.36 -23.09 0.41
C GLN A 91 -16.25 -21.99 1.45
N LYS A 92 -15.40 -20.99 1.20
CA LYS A 92 -15.26 -19.79 2.05
C LYS A 92 -14.97 -20.13 3.52
N THR A 93 -13.96 -20.97 3.75
CA THR A 93 -13.51 -21.45 5.07
C THR A 93 -12.58 -20.46 5.76
N GLY A 94 -12.79 -19.17 5.55
CA GLY A 94 -11.93 -18.10 6.02
C GLY A 94 -11.90 -16.93 5.04
N LEU A 95 -11.88 -15.72 5.58
CA LEU A 95 -11.88 -14.46 4.83
C LEU A 95 -10.71 -13.58 5.27
N VAL A 96 -9.92 -13.13 4.30
CA VAL A 96 -8.91 -12.07 4.48
C VAL A 96 -9.28 -10.89 3.59
N GLU A 97 -9.25 -9.69 4.16
CA GLU A 97 -9.67 -8.45 3.52
C GLU A 97 -8.48 -7.51 3.37
N ALA A 98 -8.23 -7.06 2.13
CA ALA A 98 -7.36 -5.92 1.87
C ALA A 98 -8.20 -4.65 1.88
N ILE A 99 -7.90 -3.73 2.78
CA ILE A 99 -8.57 -2.45 2.95
C ILE A 99 -7.62 -1.33 2.53
N ILE A 100 -8.02 -0.52 1.56
CA ILE A 100 -7.30 0.68 1.15
C ILE A 100 -8.02 1.88 1.74
N VAL A 101 -7.29 2.70 2.48
CA VAL A 101 -7.86 3.81 3.24
C VAL A 101 -7.03 5.07 3.09
N GLU A 102 -7.71 6.19 2.82
CA GLU A 102 -7.11 7.51 2.88
C GLU A 102 -6.91 7.90 4.36
N SER A 103 -5.84 8.63 4.68
CA SER A 103 -5.55 9.04 6.06
C SER A 103 -6.70 9.78 6.75
N GLN A 104 -7.54 10.48 6.00
CA GLN A 104 -8.71 11.20 6.51
C GLN A 104 -9.88 10.25 6.85
N ASP A 105 -9.91 9.06 6.26
CA ASP A 105 -10.96 8.05 6.44
C ASP A 105 -10.55 6.96 7.43
N ARG A 106 -9.50 7.17 8.24
CA ARG A 106 -9.04 6.17 9.22
C ARG A 106 -10.11 5.80 10.25
N ASP A 107 -10.98 6.74 10.61
CA ASP A 107 -12.13 6.54 11.50
C ASP A 107 -13.31 5.79 10.82
N LYS A 108 -13.24 5.57 9.51
CA LYS A 108 -14.22 4.81 8.74
C LYS A 108 -14.01 3.31 8.79
N ILE A 109 -12.90 2.85 9.36
CA ILE A 109 -12.63 1.43 9.61
C ILE A 109 -12.86 1.15 11.09
N GLY A 110 -13.54 0.05 11.39
CA GLY A 110 -13.86 -0.37 12.75
C GLY A 110 -15.03 0.40 13.36
N GLY A 111 -15.11 0.35 14.68
CA GLY A 111 -16.23 0.83 15.48
C GLY A 111 -16.13 2.29 15.92
N ALA A 112 -15.17 3.05 15.39
CA ALA A 112 -14.93 4.44 15.80
C ALA A 112 -16.18 5.32 15.63
N TYR A 113 -16.98 5.09 14.59
CA TYR A 113 -18.21 5.85 14.34
C TYR A 113 -19.32 5.63 15.38
N PHE A 114 -19.21 4.60 16.23
CA PHE A 114 -20.08 4.36 17.39
C PHE A 114 -19.29 4.25 18.70
N ASN A 115 -18.12 4.89 18.76
CA ASN A 115 -17.24 4.98 19.93
C ASN A 115 -16.81 3.61 20.48
N SER A 116 -16.44 2.69 19.59
CA SER A 116 -15.90 1.37 19.93
C SER A 116 -14.55 1.14 19.25
N ASP A 117 -13.72 0.33 19.89
CA ASP A 117 -12.45 -0.19 19.39
C ASP A 117 -12.59 -1.49 18.59
N GLN A 118 -13.82 -2.00 18.43
CA GLN A 118 -14.08 -3.21 17.65
C GLN A 118 -13.74 -2.97 16.18
N ILE A 119 -12.96 -3.86 15.60
CA ILE A 119 -12.63 -3.85 14.17
C ILE A 119 -13.58 -4.76 13.40
N CYS A 120 -13.84 -5.93 13.96
CA CYS A 120 -14.60 -6.99 13.32
C CYS A 120 -16.08 -6.96 13.73
N CYS A 121 -16.94 -7.22 12.75
CA CYS A 121 -18.37 -7.25 12.95
C CYS A 121 -18.81 -8.46 13.76
N THR A 122 -19.46 -8.20 14.89
CA THR A 122 -20.07 -9.23 15.74
C THR A 122 -21.53 -9.46 15.35
N ALA A 123 -22.12 -10.56 15.85
CA ALA A 123 -23.54 -10.85 15.64
C ALA A 123 -24.45 -9.71 16.15
N GLU A 124 -24.10 -9.09 17.28
CA GLU A 124 -24.85 -7.96 17.85
C GLU A 124 -24.85 -6.73 16.92
N LEU A 125 -23.69 -6.42 16.33
CA LEU A 125 -23.56 -5.32 15.37
C LEU A 125 -24.29 -5.62 14.05
N HIS A 126 -24.29 -6.88 13.63
CA HIS A 126 -25.04 -7.31 12.46
C HIS A 126 -26.56 -7.15 12.63
N VAL A 127 -27.10 -7.52 13.79
CA VAL A 127 -28.53 -7.32 14.11
C VAL A 127 -28.91 -5.84 14.05
N LYS A 128 -28.01 -4.95 14.48
CA LYS A 128 -28.17 -3.49 14.37
C LYS A 128 -27.94 -2.94 12.96
N LYS A 129 -27.70 -3.82 11.97
CA LYS A 129 -27.47 -3.52 10.55
C LYS A 129 -26.24 -2.64 10.27
N TYR A 130 -25.26 -2.69 11.17
CA TYR A 130 -24.02 -1.92 11.00
C TYR A 130 -23.05 -2.57 10.00
N CYS A 131 -23.04 -3.90 9.91
CA CYS A 131 -22.06 -4.66 9.15
C CYS A 131 -22.51 -6.11 8.95
N LYS A 132 -21.72 -6.93 8.24
CA LYS A 132 -21.93 -8.38 8.12
C LYS A 132 -20.97 -9.13 9.02
N VAL A 133 -21.47 -10.15 9.71
CA VAL A 133 -20.67 -10.94 10.67
C VAL A 133 -19.42 -11.50 9.99
N GLY A 134 -18.28 -11.39 10.67
CA GLY A 134 -16.99 -11.90 10.17
C GLY A 134 -16.30 -11.01 9.13
N GLU A 135 -16.86 -9.84 8.81
CA GLU A 135 -16.17 -8.81 8.02
C GLU A 135 -15.65 -7.67 8.91
N VAL A 136 -14.60 -6.99 8.44
CA VAL A 136 -14.12 -5.72 8.98
C VAL A 136 -15.23 -4.68 8.85
N ILE A 137 -15.51 -3.95 9.92
CA ILE A 137 -16.51 -2.88 9.90
C ILE A 137 -15.99 -1.75 9.01
N ILE A 138 -16.77 -1.37 8.00
CA ILE A 138 -16.48 -0.23 7.12
C ILE A 138 -17.71 0.68 7.13
N ASN A 139 -17.48 1.95 7.42
CA ASN A 139 -18.47 3.01 7.27
C ASN A 139 -18.17 3.77 5.97
N PRO A 140 -18.88 3.48 4.86
CA PRO A 140 -18.57 4.10 3.57
C PRO A 140 -18.73 5.62 3.64
N ARG A 141 -17.97 6.35 2.81
CA ARG A 141 -18.14 7.81 2.73
C ARG A 141 -19.50 8.15 2.12
N SER A 142 -20.04 9.31 2.50
CA SER A 142 -21.29 9.83 1.94
C SER A 142 -21.13 10.32 0.50
N ASP A 143 -19.95 10.82 0.13
CA ASP A 143 -19.62 11.28 -1.23
C ASP A 143 -19.18 10.13 -2.15
N ASN A 144 -18.68 9.02 -1.59
CA ASN A 144 -18.24 7.85 -2.34
C ASN A 144 -18.37 6.55 -1.53
N SER A 145 -19.38 5.75 -1.86
CA SER A 145 -19.64 4.48 -1.19
C SER A 145 -18.60 3.39 -1.47
N GLU A 146 -17.67 3.59 -2.42
CA GLU A 146 -16.60 2.64 -2.70
C GLU A 146 -15.40 2.77 -1.75
N TRP A 147 -15.32 3.85 -0.96
CA TRP A 147 -14.20 4.13 -0.07
C TRP A 147 -14.62 4.13 1.42
N PRO A 148 -13.81 3.57 2.34
CA PRO A 148 -12.57 2.79 2.12
C PRO A 148 -12.75 1.57 1.21
N LYS A 149 -11.76 1.33 0.33
CA LYS A 149 -11.88 0.27 -0.70
C LYS A 149 -11.61 -1.09 -0.06
N ARG A 150 -12.56 -2.00 -0.17
CA ARG A 150 -12.45 -3.37 0.30
C ARG A 150 -12.21 -4.34 -0.86
N ILE A 151 -11.30 -5.29 -0.64
CA ILE A 151 -11.08 -6.42 -1.52
C ILE A 151 -11.03 -7.70 -0.69
N GLN A 152 -11.91 -8.65 -0.99
CA GLN A 152 -12.07 -9.88 -0.22
C GLN A 152 -11.37 -11.06 -0.91
N THR A 153 -10.62 -11.84 -0.14
CA THR A 153 -9.99 -13.08 -0.57
C THR A 153 -10.42 -14.19 0.39
N PHE A 154 -10.89 -15.32 -0.16
CA PHE A 154 -11.43 -16.42 0.64
C PHE A 154 -10.50 -17.64 0.58
N PHE A 155 -10.40 -18.36 1.69
CA PHE A 155 -9.90 -19.73 1.70
C PHE A 155 -11.01 -20.70 1.30
N ASP A 156 -10.65 -21.81 0.67
CA ASP A 156 -11.58 -22.87 0.29
C ASP A 156 -11.11 -24.22 0.83
N GLY A 157 -12.08 -25.00 1.31
CA GLY A 157 -11.90 -26.35 1.84
C GLY A 157 -10.80 -26.42 2.88
N LYS A 158 -9.82 -27.29 2.63
CA LYS A 158 -8.61 -27.46 3.46
C LYS A 158 -7.36 -26.83 2.84
N ASN A 159 -7.52 -25.94 1.86
CA ASN A 159 -6.36 -25.30 1.23
C ASN A 159 -5.62 -24.48 2.28
N GLU A 160 -4.32 -24.73 2.46
CA GLU A 160 -3.46 -23.95 3.35
C GLU A 160 -3.20 -22.55 2.79
N GLU A 161 -3.32 -22.37 1.48
CA GLU A 161 -2.99 -21.14 0.77
C GLU A 161 -4.16 -20.66 -0.08
N THR A 162 -4.32 -19.34 -0.16
CA THR A 162 -5.23 -18.66 -1.09
C THR A 162 -4.55 -17.41 -1.63
N SER A 163 -4.85 -17.05 -2.87
CA SER A 163 -4.26 -15.88 -3.53
C SER A 163 -5.32 -14.85 -3.85
N MET A 164 -4.99 -13.60 -3.55
CA MET A 164 -5.76 -12.44 -3.95
C MET A 164 -5.70 -12.28 -5.47
N VAL A 165 -6.79 -11.82 -6.08
CA VAL A 165 -6.82 -11.49 -7.50
C VAL A 165 -5.88 -10.32 -7.78
N ASN A 166 -4.92 -10.53 -8.68
CA ASN A 166 -4.04 -9.47 -9.17
C ASN A 166 -4.89 -8.37 -9.81
N GLN A 167 -4.83 -7.17 -9.24
CA GLN A 167 -5.66 -6.05 -9.68
C GLN A 167 -5.02 -4.71 -9.37
N THR A 168 -5.46 -3.70 -10.11
CA THR A 168 -5.01 -2.32 -10.00
C THR A 168 -6.15 -1.45 -9.49
N VAL A 169 -5.91 -0.74 -8.39
CA VAL A 169 -6.82 0.28 -7.88
C VAL A 169 -6.25 1.65 -8.26
N TYR A 170 -6.94 2.34 -9.15
CA TYR A 170 -6.58 3.69 -9.55
C TYR A 170 -6.96 4.71 -8.47
N ILE A 171 -6.05 5.61 -8.16
CA ILE A 171 -6.23 6.65 -7.16
C ILE A 171 -6.60 7.96 -7.85
N ASN A 172 -7.79 8.47 -7.54
CA ASN A 172 -8.36 9.66 -8.16
C ASN A 172 -8.33 10.89 -7.26
N ARG A 173 -7.88 10.76 -6.00
CA ARG A 173 -7.75 11.87 -5.05
C ARG A 173 -6.36 11.93 -4.44
N THR A 174 -5.78 13.13 -4.42
CA THR A 174 -4.49 13.36 -3.78
C THR A 174 -4.63 13.13 -2.28
N GLY A 175 -3.74 12.34 -1.70
CA GLY A 175 -3.79 12.01 -0.29
C GLY A 175 -2.74 10.99 0.12
N MET A 176 -2.65 10.76 1.44
CA MET A 176 -1.87 9.66 2.01
C MET A 176 -2.76 8.43 2.12
N TYR A 177 -2.35 7.32 1.51
CA TYR A 177 -3.11 6.08 1.50
C TYR A 177 -2.37 4.99 2.26
N TYR A 178 -3.14 4.09 2.87
CA TYR A 178 -2.66 2.92 3.58
C TYR A 178 -3.33 1.67 3.01
N VAL A 179 -2.57 0.58 2.92
CA VAL A 179 -3.12 -0.75 2.67
C VAL A 179 -3.01 -1.55 3.95
N TYR A 180 -4.14 -2.05 4.44
CA TYR A 180 -4.22 -2.97 5.56
C TYR A 180 -4.74 -4.31 5.09
N PHE A 181 -4.11 -5.38 5.55
CA PHE A 181 -4.66 -6.73 5.42
C PHE A 181 -5.20 -7.13 6.78
N MET A 182 -6.46 -7.57 6.81
CA MET A 182 -7.16 -7.85 8.06
C MET A 182 -8.04 -9.09 7.91
N PHE A 183 -8.20 -9.85 8.99
CA PHE A 183 -9.22 -10.89 9.07
C PHE A 183 -9.85 -10.94 10.46
N CYS A 184 -11.08 -11.45 10.49
CA CYS A 184 -11.94 -11.48 11.66
C CYS A 184 -12.22 -12.89 12.18
N ASP A 185 -11.78 -13.90 11.44
CA ASP A 185 -11.98 -15.30 11.76
C ASP A 185 -10.89 -15.78 12.73
N PRO A 186 -11.21 -16.08 14.00
CA PRO A 186 -10.23 -16.58 14.95
C PRO A 186 -9.69 -17.96 14.57
N ASP A 187 -10.42 -18.73 13.78
CA ASP A 187 -10.01 -20.07 13.36
C ASP A 187 -8.91 -20.03 12.30
N LEU A 188 -8.66 -18.88 11.65
CA LEU A 188 -7.53 -18.71 10.74
C LEU A 188 -6.18 -18.65 11.48
N ASP A 189 -6.19 -18.17 12.72
CA ASP A 189 -5.00 -18.03 13.56
C ASP A 189 -5.03 -18.95 14.79
N SER A 190 -6.01 -19.87 14.87
CA SER A 190 -6.10 -20.83 15.96
C SER A 190 -4.82 -21.66 15.99
N HIS A 191 -3.94 -21.32 16.93
CA HIS A 191 -2.66 -21.99 17.27
C HIS A 191 -1.43 -21.67 16.40
N GLY A 192 -1.44 -20.64 15.55
CA GLY A 192 -0.21 -20.16 14.92
C GLY A 192 -0.41 -19.06 13.88
N MET A 193 0.70 -18.45 13.45
CA MET A 193 0.75 -17.23 12.62
C MET A 193 0.28 -17.45 11.18
N THR A 194 -0.89 -16.94 10.82
CA THR A 194 -1.24 -16.70 9.41
C THR A 194 -0.21 -15.76 8.79
N THR A 195 0.24 -16.07 7.57
CA THR A 195 1.27 -15.28 6.87
C THR A 195 0.80 -14.75 5.53
N ILE A 196 1.41 -13.64 5.11
CA ILE A 196 1.24 -13.02 3.80
C ILE A 196 2.57 -13.05 3.03
N SER A 197 2.51 -13.31 1.73
CA SER A 197 3.63 -13.13 0.79
C SER A 197 3.14 -12.48 -0.51
N GLY A 198 4.04 -11.86 -1.27
CA GLY A 198 3.71 -11.12 -2.50
C GLY A 198 4.09 -9.66 -2.37
N ARG A 199 3.52 -8.77 -3.19
CA ARG A 199 3.87 -7.35 -3.11
C ARG A 199 2.75 -6.43 -3.56
N THR A 200 2.86 -5.16 -3.16
CA THR A 200 2.08 -4.07 -3.75
C THR A 200 3.01 -3.07 -4.44
N VAL A 201 2.58 -2.61 -5.61
CA VAL A 201 3.28 -1.62 -6.43
C VAL A 201 2.47 -0.33 -6.44
N TRP A 202 3.09 0.74 -5.98
CA TRP A 202 2.48 2.05 -5.76
C TRP A 202 3.10 3.03 -6.76
N GLN A 203 2.34 3.38 -7.79
CA GLN A 203 2.80 4.32 -8.81
C GLN A 203 2.17 5.69 -8.60
N ASN A 204 2.99 6.73 -8.71
CA ASN A 204 2.55 8.11 -8.76
C ASN A 204 2.96 8.72 -10.11
N GLN A 205 2.13 9.62 -10.64
CA GLN A 205 2.41 10.28 -11.92
C GLN A 205 3.61 11.23 -11.83
N GLN A 206 3.82 11.83 -10.65
CA GLN A 206 5.02 12.59 -10.31
C GLN A 206 5.75 11.76 -9.26
N GLY A 207 6.87 11.15 -9.64
CA GLY A 207 7.66 10.32 -8.73
C GLY A 207 8.02 11.06 -7.43
N PHE A 208 8.39 10.29 -6.40
CA PHE A 208 8.82 10.71 -5.06
C PHE A 208 9.82 11.91 -5.00
N PHE A 209 10.44 12.24 -6.12
CA PHE A 209 11.45 13.28 -6.27
C PHE A 209 10.95 14.70 -5.95
N GLN A 210 9.68 15.05 -6.19
CA GLN A 210 9.27 16.47 -6.01
C GLN A 210 9.10 16.89 -4.54
N TYR A 211 8.83 15.96 -3.62
CA TYR A 211 8.73 16.31 -2.19
C TYR A 211 10.09 16.76 -1.63
N ILE A 212 11.17 16.05 -2.02
CA ILE A 212 12.56 16.41 -1.70
C ILE A 212 12.97 17.70 -2.41
N TYR A 213 12.60 17.87 -3.69
CA TYR A 213 12.92 19.11 -4.41
C TYR A 213 12.19 20.31 -3.84
N SER A 214 10.92 20.19 -3.42
CA SER A 214 10.20 21.32 -2.82
C SER A 214 10.84 21.78 -1.52
N THR A 215 11.22 20.86 -0.63
CA THR A 215 11.89 21.19 0.64
C THR A 215 13.33 21.66 0.42
N CYS A 216 14.04 21.14 -0.58
CA CYS A 216 15.40 21.57 -0.89
C CYS A 216 15.43 22.93 -1.62
N LEU A 217 14.48 23.21 -2.52
CA LEU A 217 14.35 24.52 -3.15
C LEU A 217 14.01 25.59 -2.13
N GLU A 218 13.05 25.35 -1.23
CA GLU A 218 12.70 26.31 -0.18
C GLU A 218 13.92 26.64 0.72
N PHE A 219 14.71 25.62 1.09
CA PHE A 219 15.96 25.82 1.83
C PHE A 219 17.02 26.61 1.04
N LEU A 220 17.18 26.31 -0.25
CA LEU A 220 18.14 27.02 -1.12
C LEU A 220 17.70 28.46 -1.41
N TYR A 221 16.41 28.71 -1.62
CA TYR A 221 15.84 30.05 -1.79
C TYR A 221 15.99 30.87 -0.51
N ALA A 222 15.76 30.28 0.68
CA ALA A 222 16.01 30.94 1.95
C ALA A 222 17.51 31.27 2.16
N LEU A 223 18.43 30.38 1.76
CA LEU A 223 19.86 30.64 1.82
C LEU A 223 20.33 31.72 0.81
N VAL A 224 19.66 31.85 -0.33
CA VAL A 224 19.92 32.91 -1.32
C VAL A 224 19.33 34.25 -0.87
N GLN A 225 18.23 34.27 -0.12
CA GLN A 225 17.64 35.49 0.44
C GLN A 225 18.35 36.02 1.70
N VAL A 226 19.18 35.21 2.37
CA VAL A 226 19.99 35.65 3.55
C VAL A 226 21.32 36.29 3.14
N ARG A 227 21.57 36.51 1.85
CA ARG A 227 22.67 37.36 1.36
C ARG A 227 22.18 38.48 0.46
N TYR A 228 21.47 39.44 1.03
CA TYR A 228 21.54 40.86 0.66
C TYR A 228 21.37 41.71 1.92
#